data_AF-A0A7Z2K818-F1
#
_entry.id   AF-A0A7Z2K818-F1
#
_cell.length_a   1.000
_cell.length_b   1.000
_cell.length_c   1.000
_cell.angle_alpha   90.00
_cell.angle_beta   90.00
_cell.angle_gamma   90.00
#
_symmetry.space_group_name_H-M   'P 1'
#
loop_
_entity.id
_entity.type
_entity.pdbx_description
1 polymer ?
#
loop_
_entity_poly.entity_id
_entity_poly.type
_entity_poly.pdbx_seq_one_letter_code
_entity_poly.pdbx_strand_id
1 'polypeptide(L)'
;MAAHLLNSTLSFNLTEAGERFGGDLELHSGLLILLLLPLISLLIAGYLYGRRASGTFQHYWLSSLLIGLVYGVLTALIALIAGFQFDASAQDSGMVASLSIENNYPFIKALFAGLFLGTIFSFIGSLYGSGTMKQLTSSPLKEGIRTITFGIALSSAVIILLLYRFMSDANPVLSFDDIPATYFLIIAFQGGFLLWNALNLSSLTLDMNILDEKLQVMYSALGGIKMETNDPFSLFSFLSSNPGNLKLYMIIGLLIPIGLFLWAGYRLHQGGAIQLHRFVVFGLLYAFMMSLLTAGSNTGFTFKLDFSAREFQDMTDVPFLFIGSSAIATFFKCFIFSTLLAICGAYWKKRKAE
;
A
#
# COMPACT_ATOMS: atom_id res chain seq x y z
N MET A 1 4.18 17.01 -4.51
CA MET A 1 3.06 16.04 -4.67
C MET A 1 3.23 14.80 -3.81
N ALA A 2 4.37 14.11 -3.79
CA ALA A 2 4.58 12.98 -2.87
C ALA A 2 4.73 13.38 -1.38
N ALA A 3 4.92 14.66 -1.08
CA ALA A 3 5.00 15.15 0.29
C ALA A 3 3.66 14.94 1.04
N HIS A 4 2.51 15.25 0.42
CA HIS A 4 1.16 15.04 0.96
C HIS A 4 0.81 13.57 1.34
N LEU A 5 1.71 12.62 1.06
CA LEU A 5 1.63 11.20 1.43
C LEU A 5 2.24 10.90 2.82
N LEU A 6 2.79 11.90 3.50
CA LEU A 6 3.45 11.72 4.79
C LEU A 6 2.61 12.43 5.85
N ASN A 7 2.26 11.65 6.87
CA ASN A 7 1.52 12.00 8.09
C ASN A 7 1.07 13.47 8.20
N SER A 8 -0.24 13.72 8.06
CA SER A 8 -0.82 15.04 8.33
C SER A 8 -1.30 15.10 9.78
N THR A 9 -1.06 16.19 10.49
CA THR A 9 -1.56 16.39 11.86
C THR A 9 -2.57 17.54 11.87
N LEU A 10 -3.82 17.26 12.22
CA LEU A 10 -4.84 18.28 12.38
C LEU A 10 -5.06 18.49 13.87
N SER A 11 -4.65 19.64 14.39
CA SER A 11 -4.89 20.00 15.78
C SER A 11 -6.10 20.93 15.90
N PHE A 12 -6.95 20.68 16.88
CA PHE A 12 -8.07 21.54 17.21
C PHE A 12 -8.04 21.82 18.70
N ASN A 13 -8.43 23.03 19.09
CA ASN A 13 -8.50 23.43 20.48
C ASN A 13 -9.66 24.39 20.69
N LEU A 14 -10.66 23.93 21.45
CA LEU A 14 -11.84 24.65 21.84
C LEU A 14 -11.74 24.99 23.33
N THR A 15 -11.84 26.26 23.69
CA THR A 15 -11.92 26.70 25.08
C THR A 15 -13.33 27.26 25.35
N GLU A 16 -14.07 26.62 26.24
CA GLU A 16 -15.41 27.05 26.67
C GLU A 16 -15.42 27.17 28.20
N ALA A 17 -15.85 28.33 28.73
CA ALA A 17 -15.99 28.56 30.18
C ALA A 17 -14.76 28.24 31.07
N GLY A 18 -13.54 28.26 30.51
CA GLY A 18 -12.30 27.95 31.24
C GLY A 18 -11.83 26.49 31.13
N GLU A 19 -12.63 25.63 30.49
CA GLU A 19 -12.25 24.26 30.14
C GLU A 19 -11.67 24.22 28.72
N ARG A 20 -10.56 23.51 28.55
CA ARG A 20 -9.89 23.29 27.27
C ARG A 20 -10.21 21.90 26.76
N PHE A 21 -10.73 21.87 25.54
CA PHE A 21 -11.02 20.69 24.72
C PHE A 21 -10.12 20.74 23.49
N GLY A 22 -8.94 20.14 23.61
CA GLY A 22 -7.97 20.03 22.53
C GLY A 22 -7.89 18.62 21.96
N GLY A 23 -7.32 18.48 20.77
CA GLY A 23 -6.92 17.19 20.25
C GLY A 23 -6.17 17.27 18.92
N ASP A 24 -5.36 16.24 18.65
CA ASP A 24 -4.63 16.07 17.39
C ASP A 24 -5.14 14.85 16.64
N LEU A 25 -5.49 15.01 15.37
CA LEU A 25 -5.76 13.95 14.42
C LEU A 25 -4.54 13.74 13.52
N GLU A 26 -3.78 12.68 13.73
CA GLU A 26 -2.67 12.29 12.87
C GLU A 26 -3.13 11.32 11.77
N LEU A 27 -3.32 11.82 10.54
CA LEU A 27 -3.63 11.03 9.35
C LEU A 27 -2.37 10.35 8.80
N HIS A 28 -2.25 9.05 8.99
CA HIS A 28 -1.27 8.19 8.34
C HIS A 28 -1.81 7.79 6.96
N SER A 29 -1.44 8.46 5.87
CA SER A 29 -2.05 8.19 4.55
C SER A 29 -1.02 7.80 3.48
N GLY A 30 -0.92 6.50 3.21
CA GLY A 30 -0.32 5.95 2.00
C GLY A 30 -1.38 5.70 0.92
N LEU A 31 -1.86 6.74 0.24
CA LEU A 31 -2.75 6.57 -0.92
C LEU A 31 -1.91 6.24 -2.16
N LEU A 32 -1.97 4.98 -2.61
CA LEU A 32 -1.26 4.50 -3.79
C LEU A 32 -1.61 5.32 -5.06
N ILE A 33 -2.83 5.87 -5.14
CA ILE A 33 -3.25 6.70 -6.28
C ILE A 33 -2.47 8.02 -6.37
N LEU A 34 -2.14 8.64 -5.22
CA LEU A 34 -1.37 9.88 -5.17
C LEU A 34 0.11 9.60 -5.50
N LEU A 35 0.55 8.35 -5.35
CA LEU A 35 1.81 7.85 -5.87
C LEU A 35 1.76 7.59 -7.39
N LEU A 36 0.61 7.21 -7.95
CA LEU A 36 0.50 6.70 -9.32
C LEU A 36 0.99 7.69 -10.39
N LEU A 37 0.69 8.99 -10.22
CA LEU A 37 1.10 10.05 -11.15
C LEU A 37 2.64 10.30 -11.12
N PRO A 38 3.28 10.47 -9.94
CA PRO A 38 4.74 10.49 -9.87
C PRO A 38 5.39 9.19 -10.34
N LEU A 39 4.78 8.02 -10.09
CA LEU A 39 5.29 6.75 -10.58
C LEU A 39 5.27 6.65 -12.11
N ILE A 40 4.16 7.03 -12.75
CA ILE A 40 4.02 7.04 -14.21
C ILE A 40 5.03 8.00 -14.83
N SER A 41 5.18 9.20 -14.29
CA SER A 41 6.12 10.21 -14.82
C SER A 41 7.57 9.74 -14.72
N LEU A 42 7.97 9.13 -13.60
CA LEU A 42 9.29 8.50 -13.44
C LEU A 42 9.50 7.33 -14.40
N LEU A 43 8.47 6.51 -14.62
CA LEU A 43 8.51 5.39 -15.55
C LEU A 43 8.64 5.89 -17.00
N ILE A 44 7.90 6.93 -17.39
CA ILE A 44 8.00 7.56 -18.72
C ILE A 44 9.38 8.20 -18.89
N ALA A 45 9.90 8.91 -17.88
CA ALA A 45 11.23 9.53 -17.94
C ALA A 45 12.31 8.47 -18.16
N GLY A 46 12.27 7.37 -17.41
CA GLY A 46 13.12 6.20 -17.63
C GLY A 46 12.96 5.62 -19.03
N TYR A 47 11.72 5.44 -19.50
CA TYR A 47 11.42 4.91 -20.84
C TYR A 47 12.03 5.76 -21.95
N LEU A 48 11.88 7.08 -21.88
CA LEU A 48 12.47 8.00 -22.86
C LEU A 48 13.99 7.96 -22.83
N TYR A 49 14.60 7.86 -21.64
CA TYR A 49 16.05 7.70 -21.49
C TYR A 49 16.55 6.40 -22.13
N GLY A 50 15.94 5.27 -21.77
CA GLY A 50 16.29 3.96 -22.31
C GLY A 50 16.11 3.86 -23.83
N ARG A 51 15.14 4.58 -24.41
CA ARG A 51 14.94 4.61 -25.87
C ARG A 51 16.06 5.36 -26.61
N ARG A 52 16.74 6.30 -25.95
CA ARG A 52 17.79 7.14 -26.54
C ARG A 52 19.20 6.62 -26.26
N ALA A 53 19.42 6.01 -25.09
CA ALA A 53 20.72 5.52 -24.68
C ALA A 53 20.82 4.00 -24.87
N SER A 54 21.80 3.54 -25.65
CA SER A 54 22.17 2.13 -25.74
C SER A 54 23.20 1.78 -24.67
N GLY A 55 22.72 1.29 -23.53
CA GLY A 55 23.55 0.92 -22.38
C GLY A 55 23.46 -0.56 -22.01
N THR A 56 24.41 -1.01 -21.19
CA THR A 56 24.32 -2.27 -20.45
C THR A 56 23.36 -2.13 -19.26
N PHE A 57 22.92 -3.25 -18.68
CA PHE A 57 22.08 -3.26 -17.48
C PHE A 57 22.65 -2.40 -16.33
N GLN A 58 23.96 -2.46 -16.11
CA GLN A 58 24.67 -1.65 -15.10
C GLN A 58 24.55 -0.16 -15.39
N HIS A 59 24.63 0.23 -16.67
CA HIS A 59 24.50 1.62 -17.07
C HIS A 59 23.09 2.16 -16.81
N TYR A 60 22.05 1.36 -17.06
CA TYR A 60 20.68 1.73 -16.70
C TYR A 60 20.50 1.84 -15.19
N TRP A 61 21.07 0.92 -14.40
CA TRP A 61 20.97 0.96 -12.95
C TRP A 61 21.59 2.24 -12.38
N LEU A 62 22.81 2.58 -12.82
CA LEU A 62 23.50 3.80 -12.39
C LEU A 62 22.75 5.07 -12.80
N SER A 63 22.25 5.11 -14.04
CA SER A 63 21.47 6.24 -14.57
C SER A 63 20.18 6.44 -13.78
N SER A 64 19.50 5.35 -13.46
CA SER A 64 18.28 5.37 -12.66
C SER A 64 18.54 5.78 -11.21
N LEU A 65 19.67 5.39 -10.64
CA LEU A 65 20.08 5.84 -9.31
C LEU A 65 20.30 7.36 -9.29
N LEU A 66 20.86 7.94 -10.36
CA LEU A 66 20.99 9.39 -10.51
C LEU A 66 19.63 10.08 -10.65
N ILE A 67 18.74 9.56 -11.50
CA ILE A 67 17.35 10.06 -11.62
C ILE A 67 16.64 10.01 -10.27
N GLY A 68 16.81 8.89 -9.56
CA GLY A 68 16.33 8.70 -8.20
C GLY A 68 16.84 9.76 -7.27
N LEU A 69 18.16 9.94 -7.18
CA LEU A 69 18.78 10.93 -6.30
C LEU A 69 18.25 12.35 -6.56
N VAL A 70 18.17 12.77 -7.83
CA VAL A 70 17.60 14.08 -8.20
C VAL A 70 16.14 14.18 -7.76
N TYR A 71 15.32 13.18 -8.05
CA TYR A 71 13.92 13.17 -7.65
C TYR A 71 13.73 13.15 -6.13
N GLY A 72 14.57 12.41 -5.40
CA GLY A 72 14.59 12.36 -3.94
C GLY A 72 14.91 13.71 -3.33
N VAL A 73 15.97 14.37 -3.81
CA VAL A 73 16.35 15.71 -3.35
C VAL A 73 15.23 16.72 -3.62
N LEU A 74 14.68 16.74 -4.84
CA LEU A 74 13.57 17.63 -5.17
C LEU A 74 12.34 17.36 -4.31
N THR A 75 12.01 16.09 -4.06
CA THR A 75 10.88 15.70 -3.21
C THR A 75 11.10 16.14 -1.76
N ALA A 76 12.32 16.01 -1.25
CA ALA A 76 12.67 16.43 0.09
C ALA A 76 12.64 17.96 0.26
N LEU A 77 13.12 18.71 -0.75
CA LEU A 77 13.01 20.17 -0.78
C LEU A 77 11.55 20.62 -0.84
N ILE A 78 10.73 19.97 -1.67
CA ILE A 78 9.29 20.24 -1.72
C ILE A 78 8.64 19.89 -0.38
N ALA A 79 9.05 18.81 0.30
CA ALA A 79 8.54 18.47 1.62
C ALA A 79 8.82 19.56 2.67
N LEU A 80 9.98 20.22 2.62
CA LEU A 80 10.29 21.36 3.50
C LEU A 80 9.42 22.59 3.22
N ILE A 81 9.12 22.85 1.95
CA ILE A 81 8.43 24.08 1.52
C ILE A 81 6.90 23.90 1.52
N ALA A 82 6.41 22.70 1.26
CA ALA A 82 4.99 22.38 1.17
C ALA A 82 4.32 22.18 2.53
N GLY A 83 5.09 22.22 3.62
CA GLY A 83 4.51 22.24 4.96
C GLY A 83 3.58 23.44 5.08
N PHE A 84 2.33 23.18 5.43
CA PHE A 84 1.30 24.22 5.53
C PHE A 84 0.79 24.24 6.96
N GLN A 85 0.79 25.43 7.55
CA GLN A 85 0.20 25.72 8.84
C GLN A 85 -0.97 26.67 8.61
N PHE A 86 -2.17 26.25 8.99
CA PHE A 86 -3.37 27.08 8.97
C PHE A 86 -3.94 27.19 10.36
N ASP A 87 -3.88 28.40 10.90
CA ASP A 87 -4.45 28.74 12.19
C ASP A 87 -5.69 29.60 11.96
N ALA A 88 -6.86 29.09 12.34
CA ALA A 88 -8.10 29.83 12.37
C ALA A 88 -8.64 29.87 13.79
N SER A 89 -8.85 31.07 14.32
CA SER A 89 -9.49 31.26 15.63
C SER A 89 -10.79 32.04 15.47
N ALA A 90 -11.88 31.52 16.02
CA ALA A 90 -13.15 32.22 16.16
C ALA A 90 -13.41 32.49 17.64
N GLN A 91 -13.76 33.73 17.96
CA GLN A 91 -14.09 34.14 19.31
C GLN A 91 -15.50 34.72 19.30
N ASP A 92 -16.41 34.07 20.02
CA ASP A 92 -17.75 34.58 20.30
C ASP A 92 -17.97 34.57 21.82
N SER A 93 -18.85 35.41 22.35
CA SER A 93 -18.99 35.69 23.78
C SER A 93 -18.96 34.43 24.67
N GLY A 94 -17.82 34.15 25.30
CA GLY A 94 -17.61 33.00 26.21
C GLY A 94 -16.93 31.76 25.61
N MET A 95 -16.72 31.70 24.29
CA MET A 95 -16.14 30.58 23.56
C MET A 95 -14.96 31.04 22.67
N VAL A 96 -13.80 30.41 22.82
CA VAL A 96 -12.63 30.59 21.95
C VAL A 96 -12.38 29.27 21.24
N ALA A 97 -12.74 29.19 19.96
CA ALA A 97 -12.43 28.05 19.11
C ALA A 97 -11.18 28.35 18.31
N SER A 98 -10.20 27.43 18.30
CA SER A 98 -9.01 27.49 17.46
C SER A 98 -8.83 26.18 16.71
N LEU A 99 -8.56 26.27 15.42
CA LEU A 99 -8.25 25.15 14.53
C LEU A 99 -6.87 25.42 13.96
N SER A 100 -5.93 24.51 14.20
CA SER A 100 -4.57 24.55 13.68
C SER A 100 -4.36 23.31 12.80
N ILE A 101 -4.30 23.48 11.48
CA ILE A 101 -3.95 22.39 10.57
C ILE A 101 -2.45 22.50 10.31
N GLU A 102 -1.65 21.57 10.85
CA GLU A 102 -0.21 21.51 10.63
C GLU A 102 0.14 20.29 9.77
N ASN A 103 0.57 20.53 8.55
CA ASN A 103 1.00 19.44 7.67
C ASN A 103 2.52 19.37 7.63
N ASN A 104 3.12 18.44 8.39
CA ASN A 104 4.56 18.30 8.50
C ASN A 104 5.08 17.10 7.73
N TYR A 105 5.90 17.36 6.71
CA TYR A 105 6.48 16.32 5.88
C TYR A 105 7.92 16.00 6.31
N PRO A 106 8.19 14.83 6.91
CA PRO A 106 9.53 14.47 7.38
C PRO A 106 10.53 14.39 6.23
N PHE A 107 11.45 15.36 6.19
CA PHE A 107 12.47 15.53 5.14
C PHE A 107 13.22 14.24 4.80
N ILE A 108 13.74 13.55 5.82
CA ILE A 108 14.54 12.33 5.65
C ILE A 108 13.69 11.22 5.00
N LYS A 109 12.44 11.04 5.46
CA LYS A 109 11.54 10.03 4.88
C LYS A 109 11.20 10.38 3.44
N ALA A 110 10.91 11.65 3.14
CA ALA A 110 10.64 12.12 1.78
C ALA A 110 11.83 11.94 0.84
N LEU A 111 13.05 12.22 1.31
CA LEU A 111 14.29 12.03 0.57
C LEU A 111 14.50 10.57 0.18
N PHE A 112 14.46 9.65 1.16
CA PHE A 112 14.68 8.23 0.91
C PHE A 112 13.56 7.61 0.08
N ALA A 113 12.30 7.97 0.35
CA ALA A 113 11.16 7.50 -0.44
C ALA A 113 11.26 7.97 -1.89
N GLY A 114 11.54 9.26 -2.12
CA GLY A 114 11.72 9.82 -3.45
C GLY A 114 12.91 9.19 -4.17
N LEU A 115 14.09 9.14 -3.53
CA LEU A 115 15.29 8.53 -4.11
C LEU A 115 15.03 7.11 -4.60
N PHE A 116 14.36 6.35 -3.76
CA PHE A 116 14.06 4.96 -4.02
C PHE A 116 13.04 4.78 -5.14
N LEU A 117 11.89 5.46 -5.07
CA LEU A 117 10.84 5.39 -6.09
C LEU A 117 11.36 5.88 -7.44
N GLY A 118 12.11 6.98 -7.44
CA GLY A 118 12.76 7.50 -8.63
C GLY A 118 13.74 6.50 -9.24
N THR A 119 14.53 5.81 -8.42
CA THR A 119 15.47 4.78 -8.89
C THR A 119 14.74 3.60 -9.52
N ILE A 120 13.77 2.99 -8.83
CA ILE A 120 13.12 1.78 -9.34
C ILE A 120 12.29 2.07 -10.59
N PHE A 121 11.44 3.09 -10.57
CA PHE A 121 10.50 3.31 -11.67
C PHE A 121 11.20 3.84 -12.91
N SER A 122 12.22 4.70 -12.75
CA SER A 122 13.05 5.08 -13.89
C SER A 122 13.87 3.90 -14.42
N PHE A 123 14.29 2.96 -13.58
CA PHE A 123 15.01 1.76 -14.00
C PHE A 123 14.13 0.82 -14.82
N ILE A 124 12.94 0.53 -14.32
CA ILE A 124 11.93 -0.24 -15.05
C ILE A 124 11.61 0.44 -16.38
N GLY A 125 11.39 1.75 -16.37
CA GLY A 125 11.18 2.55 -17.58
C GLY A 125 12.32 2.39 -18.58
N SER A 126 13.57 2.56 -18.14
CA SER A 126 14.78 2.45 -18.97
C SER A 126 14.91 1.09 -19.64
N LEU A 127 14.59 0.02 -18.92
CA LEU A 127 14.58 -1.35 -19.46
C LEU A 127 13.48 -1.57 -20.50
N TYR A 128 12.31 -0.94 -20.35
CA TYR A 128 11.25 -0.95 -21.35
C TYR A 128 11.62 -0.13 -22.59
N GLY A 129 12.19 1.06 -22.40
CA GLY A 129 12.55 2.01 -23.45
C GLY A 129 13.63 1.49 -24.39
N SER A 130 14.66 0.88 -23.81
CA SER A 130 15.79 0.29 -24.54
C SER A 130 15.44 -0.97 -25.33
N GLY A 131 14.24 -1.54 -25.11
CA GLY A 131 13.90 -2.84 -25.65
C GLY A 131 14.70 -3.99 -25.02
N THR A 132 15.56 -3.73 -24.02
CA THR A 132 16.28 -4.78 -23.28
C THR A 132 15.29 -5.71 -22.59
N MET A 133 14.11 -5.24 -22.15
CA MET A 133 13.00 -6.10 -21.69
C MET A 133 12.44 -7.06 -22.76
N LYS A 134 12.55 -6.71 -24.04
CA LYS A 134 12.16 -7.60 -25.17
C LYS A 134 13.27 -8.62 -25.45
N GLN A 135 14.53 -8.21 -25.35
CA GLN A 135 15.72 -9.08 -25.53
C GLN A 135 15.96 -10.02 -24.34
N LEU A 136 15.56 -9.60 -23.13
CA LEU A 136 15.46 -10.42 -21.92
C LEU A 136 14.23 -11.33 -22.03
N THR A 137 14.27 -12.29 -22.95
CA THR A 137 13.36 -13.43 -22.90
C THR A 137 13.52 -14.08 -21.51
N SER A 138 12.41 -14.20 -20.78
CA SER A 138 12.35 -14.83 -19.45
C SER A 138 13.31 -14.31 -18.37
N SER A 139 13.41 -12.99 -18.19
CA SER A 139 14.12 -12.42 -17.04
C SER A 139 13.29 -12.44 -15.74
N PRO A 140 13.90 -12.76 -14.59
CA PRO A 140 13.29 -12.66 -13.27
C PRO A 140 12.58 -11.33 -13.01
N LEU A 141 13.18 -10.22 -13.43
CA LEU A 141 12.63 -8.89 -13.21
C LEU A 141 11.35 -8.64 -14.02
N LYS A 142 11.33 -9.08 -15.27
CA LYS A 142 10.17 -8.94 -16.17
C LYS A 142 8.97 -9.72 -15.65
N GLU A 143 9.19 -10.98 -15.26
CA GLU A 143 8.09 -11.80 -14.73
C GLU A 143 7.65 -11.29 -13.34
N GLY A 144 8.55 -10.75 -12.52
CA GLY A 144 8.20 -10.12 -11.24
C GLY A 144 7.24 -8.94 -11.39
N ILE A 145 7.61 -7.96 -12.24
CA ILE A 145 6.78 -6.79 -12.53
C ILE A 145 5.44 -7.23 -13.11
N ARG A 146 5.47 -8.14 -14.08
CA ARG A 146 4.27 -8.66 -14.72
C ARG A 146 3.29 -9.29 -13.73
N THR A 147 3.79 -10.15 -12.84
CA THR A 147 2.95 -10.82 -11.84
C THR A 147 2.30 -9.81 -10.90
N ILE A 148 3.04 -8.78 -10.46
CA ILE A 148 2.48 -7.71 -9.62
C ILE A 148 1.40 -6.92 -10.38
N THR A 149 1.69 -6.48 -11.61
CA THR A 149 0.74 -5.67 -12.39
C THR A 149 -0.55 -6.43 -12.69
N PHE A 150 -0.46 -7.67 -13.16
CA PHE A 150 -1.66 -8.48 -13.42
C PHE A 150 -2.40 -8.83 -12.13
N GLY A 151 -1.67 -9.13 -11.05
CA GLY A 151 -2.27 -9.42 -9.75
C GLY A 151 -3.09 -8.25 -9.21
N ILE A 152 -2.49 -7.05 -9.14
CA ILE A 152 -3.18 -5.84 -8.70
C ILE A 152 -4.35 -5.52 -9.62
N ALA A 153 -4.18 -5.56 -10.94
CA ALA A 153 -5.27 -5.25 -11.88
C ALA A 153 -6.47 -6.19 -11.70
N LEU A 154 -6.22 -7.49 -11.53
CA LEU A 154 -7.28 -8.47 -11.31
C LEU A 154 -7.94 -8.30 -9.94
N SER A 155 -7.17 -8.08 -8.88
CA SER A 155 -7.69 -7.82 -7.54
C SER A 155 -8.51 -6.52 -7.49
N SER A 156 -8.06 -5.46 -8.15
CA SER A 156 -8.82 -4.21 -8.29
C SER A 156 -10.13 -4.44 -9.04
N ALA A 157 -10.12 -5.21 -10.14
CA ALA A 157 -11.35 -5.53 -10.86
C ALA A 157 -12.37 -6.29 -9.99
N VAL A 158 -11.90 -7.23 -9.16
CA VAL A 158 -12.74 -7.94 -8.18
C VAL A 158 -13.34 -6.96 -7.16
N ILE A 159 -12.53 -6.04 -6.62
CA ILE A 159 -13.00 -5.04 -5.66
C ILE A 159 -14.00 -4.08 -6.31
N ILE A 160 -13.77 -3.64 -7.56
CA ILE A 160 -14.73 -2.81 -8.31
C ILE A 160 -16.08 -3.52 -8.40
N LEU A 161 -16.10 -4.80 -8.77
CA LEU A 161 -17.33 -5.58 -8.85
C LEU A 161 -18.02 -5.75 -7.50
N LEU A 162 -17.26 -5.97 -6.42
CA LEU A 162 -17.80 -6.10 -5.07
C LEU A 162 -18.39 -4.78 -4.56
N LEU A 163 -17.68 -3.67 -4.75
CA LEU A 163 -18.17 -2.34 -4.38
C LEU A 163 -19.40 -1.97 -5.20
N TYR A 164 -19.40 -2.26 -6.50
CA TYR A 164 -20.56 -2.03 -7.37
C TYR A 164 -21.79 -2.79 -6.89
N ARG A 165 -21.64 -4.07 -6.56
CA ARG A 165 -22.72 -4.88 -6.02
C ARG A 165 -23.18 -4.39 -4.65
N PHE A 166 -22.25 -4.09 -3.75
CA PHE A 166 -22.57 -3.61 -2.40
C PHE A 166 -23.36 -2.30 -2.45
N MET A 167 -22.93 -1.34 -3.27
CA MET A 167 -23.64 -0.07 -3.44
C MET A 167 -24.99 -0.21 -4.16
N SER A 168 -25.14 -1.22 -5.03
CA SER A 168 -26.42 -1.52 -5.67
C SER A 168 -27.43 -2.20 -4.72
N ASP A 169 -26.95 -3.00 -3.77
CA ASP A 169 -27.79 -3.80 -2.86
C ASP A 169 -28.05 -3.11 -1.50
N ALA A 170 -27.16 -2.21 -1.04
CA ALA A 170 -27.18 -1.61 0.29
C ALA A 170 -27.57 -0.11 0.29
N ASN A 171 -28.87 0.17 0.34
CA ASN A 171 -29.52 1.45 0.69
C ASN A 171 -29.33 2.69 -0.24
N PRO A 172 -30.42 3.45 -0.53
CA PRO A 172 -30.41 4.66 -1.36
C PRO A 172 -29.79 5.92 -0.72
N VAL A 173 -29.06 5.79 0.41
CA VAL A 173 -28.43 6.92 1.13
C VAL A 173 -26.98 7.17 0.65
N LEU A 174 -26.37 6.19 -0.02
CA LEU A 174 -25.07 6.30 -0.70
C LEU A 174 -25.25 5.93 -2.17
N SER A 175 -26.08 6.69 -2.89
CA SER A 175 -26.24 6.53 -4.33
C SER A 175 -24.91 6.68 -5.06
N PHE A 176 -24.71 5.92 -6.13
CA PHE A 176 -23.57 6.08 -7.06
C PHE A 176 -23.38 7.53 -7.54
N ASP A 177 -24.46 8.31 -7.55
CA ASP A 177 -24.49 9.70 -7.99
C ASP A 177 -23.74 10.65 -7.03
N ASP A 178 -23.58 10.29 -5.75
CA ASP A 178 -23.00 11.18 -4.72
C ASP A 178 -21.49 11.00 -4.54
N ILE A 179 -20.91 9.87 -4.99
CA ILE A 179 -19.47 9.63 -4.92
C ILE A 179 -18.85 9.89 -6.29
N PRO A 180 -18.01 10.94 -6.45
CA PRO A 180 -17.32 11.17 -7.71
C PRO A 180 -16.56 9.91 -8.15
N ALA A 181 -16.69 9.55 -9.42
CA ALA A 181 -16.09 8.34 -9.99
C ALA A 181 -14.58 8.22 -9.70
N THR A 182 -13.88 9.35 -9.57
CA THR A 182 -12.48 9.40 -9.16
C THR A 182 -12.26 8.80 -7.77
N TYR A 183 -13.04 9.19 -6.76
CA TYR A 183 -12.90 8.63 -5.40
C TYR A 183 -13.25 7.14 -5.35
N PHE A 184 -14.28 6.74 -6.10
CA PHE A 184 -14.63 5.32 -6.24
C PHE A 184 -13.45 4.50 -6.79
N LEU A 185 -12.83 4.96 -7.87
CA LEU A 185 -11.67 4.28 -8.47
C LEU A 185 -10.47 4.26 -7.50
N ILE A 186 -10.24 5.32 -6.73
CA ILE A 186 -9.18 5.39 -5.73
C ILE A 186 -9.38 4.31 -4.67
N ILE A 187 -10.57 4.23 -4.08
CA ILE A 187 -10.91 3.24 -3.06
C ILE A 187 -10.78 1.83 -3.64
N ALA A 188 -11.26 1.63 -4.87
CA ALA A 188 -11.23 0.31 -5.50
C ALA A 188 -9.80 -0.17 -5.84
N PHE A 189 -8.92 0.72 -6.31
CA PHE A 189 -7.52 0.39 -6.54
C PHE A 189 -6.75 0.14 -5.24
N GLN A 190 -7.00 0.94 -4.20
CA GLN A 190 -6.41 0.72 -2.88
C GLN A 190 -6.87 -0.62 -2.29
N GLY A 191 -8.18 -0.89 -2.33
CA GLY A 191 -8.74 -2.16 -1.90
C GLY A 191 -8.21 -3.35 -2.71
N GLY A 192 -8.03 -3.17 -4.03
CA GLY A 192 -7.44 -4.17 -4.91
C GLY A 192 -6.01 -4.51 -4.52
N PHE A 193 -5.22 -3.50 -4.15
CA PHE A 193 -3.88 -3.71 -3.62
C PHE A 193 -3.89 -4.46 -2.29
N LEU A 194 -4.75 -4.05 -1.33
CA LEU A 194 -4.87 -4.73 -0.04
C LEU A 194 -5.28 -6.19 -0.20
N LEU A 195 -6.24 -6.47 -1.09
CA LEU A 195 -6.65 -7.83 -1.46
C LEU A 195 -5.48 -8.61 -2.06
N TRP A 196 -4.77 -8.03 -3.03
CA TRP A 196 -3.59 -8.66 -3.63
C TRP A 196 -2.52 -8.99 -2.57
N ASN A 197 -2.28 -8.08 -1.63
CA ASN A 197 -1.35 -8.31 -0.54
C ASN A 197 -1.80 -9.46 0.38
N ALA A 198 -3.08 -9.49 0.76
CA ALA A 198 -3.65 -10.57 1.56
C ALA A 198 -3.57 -11.93 0.86
N LEU A 199 -3.81 -11.98 -0.45
CA LEU A 199 -3.67 -13.19 -1.28
C LEU A 199 -2.23 -13.67 -1.40
N ASN A 200 -1.26 -12.77 -1.22
CA ASN A 200 0.17 -13.08 -1.14
C ASN A 200 0.62 -13.49 0.27
N LEU A 201 -0.31 -14.00 1.10
CA LEU A 201 -0.10 -14.46 2.47
C LEU A 201 0.24 -13.35 3.47
N SER A 202 0.27 -12.09 3.04
CA SER A 202 0.40 -10.97 3.97
C SER A 202 -0.79 -10.93 4.92
N SER A 203 -0.55 -10.49 6.15
CA SER A 203 -1.60 -10.32 7.15
C SER A 203 -2.04 -8.86 7.13
N LEU A 204 -3.32 -8.62 6.86
CA LEU A 204 -3.94 -7.31 7.04
C LEU A 204 -4.30 -7.17 8.52
N THR A 205 -3.82 -6.13 9.17
CA THR A 205 -4.11 -5.81 10.56
C THR A 205 -4.98 -4.57 10.59
N LEU A 206 -6.16 -4.71 11.16
CA LEU A 206 -6.95 -3.59 11.67
C LEU A 206 -6.68 -3.51 13.16
N ASP A 207 -6.08 -2.42 13.58
CA ASP A 207 -5.73 -2.16 14.97
C ASP A 207 -6.50 -0.91 15.40
N MET A 208 -7.39 -1.07 16.35
CA MET A 208 -8.30 -0.05 16.82
C MET A 208 -8.16 0.05 18.34
N ASN A 209 -8.02 1.27 18.83
CA ASN A 209 -8.13 1.58 20.24
C ASN A 209 -9.16 2.68 20.39
N ILE A 210 -10.21 2.43 21.18
CA ILE A 210 -11.23 3.42 21.51
C ILE A 210 -11.49 3.30 23.00
N LEU A 211 -11.17 4.35 23.78
CA LEU A 211 -11.55 4.43 25.20
C LEU A 211 -11.11 3.20 26.03
N ASP A 212 -9.81 2.85 25.98
CA ASP A 212 -9.20 1.66 26.60
C ASP A 212 -9.67 0.28 26.07
N GLU A 213 -10.59 0.25 25.10
CA GLU A 213 -10.93 -0.96 24.36
C GLU A 213 -9.99 -1.12 23.15
N LYS A 214 -9.02 -2.02 23.29
CA LYS A 214 -8.16 -2.46 22.20
C LYS A 214 -8.84 -3.59 21.43
N LEU A 215 -9.09 -3.33 20.15
CA LEU A 215 -9.56 -4.30 19.17
C LEU A 215 -8.47 -4.46 18.10
N GLN A 216 -7.78 -5.59 18.14
CA GLN A 216 -6.87 -5.98 17.06
C GLN A 216 -7.49 -7.12 16.25
N VAL A 217 -7.83 -6.83 15.00
CA VAL A 217 -8.32 -7.81 14.02
C VAL A 217 -7.23 -8.07 13.00
N MET A 218 -6.67 -9.27 13.03
CA MET A 218 -5.73 -9.73 12.03
C MET A 218 -6.43 -10.64 11.02
N TYR A 219 -6.33 -10.31 9.75
CA TYR A 219 -6.86 -11.11 8.66
C TYR A 219 -5.72 -11.68 7.78
N SER A 220 -5.81 -12.97 7.45
CA SER A 220 -4.89 -13.60 6.49
C SER A 220 -5.62 -14.65 5.65
N ALA A 221 -5.21 -14.82 4.38
CA ALA A 221 -5.89 -15.74 3.47
C ALA A 221 -5.91 -17.20 3.95
N LEU A 222 -4.85 -17.67 4.62
CA LEU A 222 -4.77 -19.04 5.15
C LEU A 222 -5.21 -19.14 6.61
N GLY A 223 -4.86 -18.15 7.44
CA GLY A 223 -5.14 -18.16 8.88
C GLY A 223 -6.55 -17.69 9.25
N GLY A 224 -7.29 -17.12 8.29
CA GLY A 224 -8.61 -16.54 8.54
C GLY A 224 -8.52 -15.25 9.36
N ILE A 225 -9.61 -14.93 10.05
CA ILE A 225 -9.71 -13.79 10.96
C ILE A 225 -9.27 -14.27 12.35
N LYS A 226 -8.29 -13.58 12.92
CA LYS A 226 -7.88 -13.69 14.32
C LYS A 226 -8.20 -12.39 15.02
N MET A 227 -8.62 -12.49 16.27
CA MET A 227 -9.03 -11.34 17.06
C MET A 227 -8.39 -11.41 18.42
N GLU A 228 -7.88 -10.27 18.84
CA GLU A 228 -7.54 -9.99 20.22
C GLU A 228 -8.44 -8.82 20.62
N THR A 229 -9.40 -9.07 21.52
CA THR A 229 -10.34 -8.07 22.04
C THR A 229 -10.55 -8.30 23.54
N ASN A 230 -10.77 -7.19 24.25
CA ASN A 230 -11.21 -7.20 25.65
C ASN A 230 -12.74 -7.36 25.78
N ASP A 231 -13.53 -7.03 24.75
CA ASP A 231 -14.98 -7.23 24.73
C ASP A 231 -15.50 -7.59 23.31
N PRO A 232 -16.12 -8.77 23.08
CA PRO A 232 -16.34 -9.29 21.72
C PRO A 232 -17.60 -8.81 20.97
N PHE A 233 -18.46 -7.92 21.50
CA PHE A 233 -19.89 -7.97 21.12
C PHE A 233 -20.55 -6.85 20.28
N SER A 234 -19.98 -5.69 19.97
CA SER A 234 -20.81 -4.61 19.35
C SER A 234 -20.55 -4.31 17.86
N LEU A 235 -19.29 -4.25 17.41
CA LEU A 235 -18.97 -3.85 16.03
C LEU A 235 -18.84 -5.01 15.03
N PHE A 236 -18.67 -6.25 15.51
CA PHE A 236 -18.31 -7.37 14.66
C PHE A 236 -19.47 -8.27 14.21
N SER A 237 -20.65 -8.15 14.82
CA SER A 237 -21.86 -8.91 14.44
C SER A 237 -22.26 -8.69 12.97
N PHE A 238 -21.92 -7.52 12.40
CA PHE A 238 -22.11 -7.20 10.98
C PHE A 238 -21.10 -7.91 10.06
N LEU A 239 -19.82 -7.98 10.45
CA LEU A 239 -18.74 -8.65 9.69
C LEU A 239 -18.77 -10.19 9.86
N SER A 240 -19.30 -10.70 10.98
CA SER A 240 -19.38 -12.13 11.32
C SER A 240 -20.66 -12.83 10.87
N SER A 241 -21.52 -12.16 10.09
CA SER A 241 -22.79 -12.75 9.64
C SER A 241 -22.59 -13.83 8.55
N ASN A 242 -21.40 -13.96 7.94
CA ASN A 242 -21.07 -15.03 6.97
C ASN A 242 -19.55 -15.38 6.85
N PRO A 243 -18.86 -15.78 7.93
CA PRO A 243 -17.40 -16.00 7.93
C PRO A 243 -16.98 -17.22 7.10
N GLY A 244 -17.86 -18.21 6.93
CA GLY A 244 -17.58 -19.43 6.17
C GLY A 244 -17.33 -19.18 4.67
N ASN A 245 -18.07 -18.23 4.08
CA ASN A 245 -17.95 -17.91 2.66
C ASN A 245 -16.71 -17.06 2.37
N LEU A 246 -16.34 -16.13 3.27
CA LEU A 246 -15.16 -15.27 3.09
C LEU A 246 -13.87 -16.10 2.99
N LYS A 247 -13.69 -17.08 3.90
CA LYS A 247 -12.52 -17.98 3.89
C LYS A 247 -12.46 -18.78 2.59
N LEU A 248 -13.59 -19.30 2.12
CA LEU A 248 -13.67 -20.03 0.86
C LEU A 248 -13.31 -19.14 -0.35
N TYR A 249 -13.88 -17.94 -0.44
CA TYR A 249 -13.56 -16.99 -1.51
C TYR A 249 -12.08 -16.61 -1.53
N MET A 250 -11.45 -16.54 -0.37
CA MET A 250 -10.04 -16.16 -0.24
C MET A 250 -9.10 -17.32 -0.56
N ILE A 251 -9.48 -18.56 -0.25
CA ILE A 251 -8.80 -19.76 -0.74
C ILE A 251 -8.93 -19.85 -2.27
N ILE A 252 -10.11 -19.58 -2.84
CA ILE A 252 -10.30 -19.53 -4.30
C ILE A 252 -9.44 -18.42 -4.90
N GLY A 253 -9.43 -17.23 -4.28
CA GLY A 253 -8.59 -16.11 -4.68
C GLY A 253 -7.11 -16.43 -4.63
N LEU A 254 -6.65 -17.27 -3.68
CA LEU A 254 -5.26 -17.70 -3.54
C LEU A 254 -4.77 -18.52 -4.76
N LEU A 255 -5.69 -19.11 -5.54
CA LEU A 255 -5.34 -19.77 -6.79
C LEU A 255 -4.78 -18.79 -7.84
N ILE A 256 -5.13 -17.49 -7.75
CA ILE A 256 -4.64 -16.45 -8.66
C ILE A 256 -3.12 -16.27 -8.52
N PRO A 257 -2.55 -15.89 -7.35
CA PRO A 257 -1.11 -15.76 -7.20
C PRO A 257 -0.42 -17.09 -7.45
N ILE A 258 -1.01 -18.23 -7.05
CA ILE A 258 -0.45 -19.56 -7.38
C ILE A 258 -0.28 -19.73 -8.89
N GLY A 259 -1.33 -19.49 -9.68
CA GLY A 259 -1.28 -19.61 -11.14
C GLY A 259 -0.26 -18.67 -11.77
N LEU A 260 -0.20 -17.42 -11.31
CA LEU A 260 0.76 -16.44 -11.82
C LEU A 260 2.21 -16.79 -11.47
N PHE A 261 2.50 -17.29 -10.28
CA PHE A 261 3.85 -17.73 -9.90
C PHE A 261 4.29 -19.00 -10.61
N LEU A 262 3.39 -19.99 -10.75
CA LEU A 262 3.66 -21.18 -11.55
C LEU A 262 3.94 -20.80 -13.01
N TRP A 263 3.19 -19.86 -13.56
CA TRP A 263 3.39 -19.39 -14.93
C TRP A 263 4.68 -18.59 -15.11
N ALA A 264 5.02 -17.73 -14.14
CA ALA A 264 6.32 -17.05 -14.10
C ALA A 264 7.46 -18.08 -14.10
N GLY A 265 7.39 -19.08 -13.22
CA GLY A 265 8.33 -20.20 -13.16
C GLY A 265 8.46 -20.97 -14.47
N TYR A 266 7.33 -21.30 -15.09
CA TYR A 266 7.27 -21.95 -16.40
C TYR A 266 7.97 -21.13 -17.48
N ARG A 267 7.80 -19.79 -17.49
CA ARG A 267 8.48 -18.93 -18.46
C ARG A 267 9.96 -18.78 -18.19
N LEU A 268 10.37 -18.67 -16.92
CA LEU A 268 11.76 -18.54 -16.48
C LEU A 268 12.63 -19.75 -16.84
N HIS A 269 12.04 -20.94 -16.92
CA HIS A 269 12.73 -22.14 -17.39
C HIS A 269 12.93 -22.11 -18.91
N GLN A 270 14.18 -22.03 -19.39
CA GLN A 270 14.54 -21.90 -20.81
C GLN A 270 15.14 -23.19 -21.41
N GLY A 271 14.87 -24.36 -20.83
CA GLY A 271 15.44 -25.64 -21.26
C GLY A 271 16.79 -25.92 -20.59
N GLY A 272 17.13 -27.20 -20.51
CA GLY A 272 18.33 -27.68 -19.79
C GLY A 272 18.12 -27.80 -18.27
N ALA A 273 19.19 -27.63 -17.50
CA ALA A 273 19.14 -27.73 -16.04
C ALA A 273 18.37 -26.57 -15.38
N ILE A 274 17.65 -26.84 -14.30
CA ILE A 274 16.94 -25.83 -13.52
C ILE A 274 17.96 -24.91 -12.85
N GLN A 275 18.03 -23.66 -13.28
CA GLN A 275 18.92 -22.64 -12.72
C GLN A 275 18.27 -21.99 -11.49
N LEU A 276 18.49 -22.56 -10.30
CA LEU A 276 17.89 -22.11 -9.03
C LEU A 276 18.07 -20.60 -8.78
N HIS A 277 19.23 -20.04 -9.12
CA HIS A 277 19.51 -18.61 -8.92
C HIS A 277 18.47 -17.68 -9.58
N ARG A 278 17.91 -18.05 -10.74
CA ARG A 278 16.92 -17.20 -11.45
C ARG A 278 15.62 -17.09 -10.67
N PHE A 279 15.19 -18.17 -10.02
CA PHE A 279 13.96 -18.21 -9.24
C PHE A 279 14.13 -17.46 -7.91
N VAL A 280 15.30 -17.58 -7.28
CA VAL A 280 15.64 -16.82 -6.08
C VAL A 280 15.66 -15.31 -6.38
N VAL A 281 16.29 -14.90 -7.48
CA VAL A 281 16.30 -13.49 -7.90
C VAL A 281 14.88 -12.99 -8.22
N PHE A 282 14.04 -13.83 -8.85
CA PHE A 282 12.63 -13.49 -9.11
C PHE A 282 11.88 -13.25 -7.80
N GLY A 283 11.97 -14.19 -6.86
CA GLY A 283 11.27 -14.08 -5.58
C GLY A 283 11.76 -12.90 -4.75
N LEU A 284 13.07 -12.61 -4.77
CA LEU A 284 13.65 -11.47 -4.07
C LEU A 284 13.14 -10.14 -4.63
N LEU A 285 13.16 -9.99 -5.95
CA LEU A 285 12.63 -8.79 -6.63
C LEU A 285 11.13 -8.63 -6.36
N TYR A 286 10.36 -9.72 -6.48
CA TYR A 286 8.92 -9.70 -6.24
C TYR A 286 8.59 -9.30 -4.79
N ALA A 287 9.20 -9.95 -3.81
CA ALA A 287 9.02 -9.68 -2.39
C ALA A 287 9.39 -8.25 -2.02
N PHE A 288 10.49 -7.77 -2.57
CA PHE A 288 10.95 -6.41 -2.37
C PHE A 288 9.95 -5.37 -2.89
N MET A 289 9.45 -5.55 -4.11
CA MET A 289 8.43 -4.67 -4.69
C MET A 289 7.12 -4.71 -3.90
N MET A 290 6.66 -5.89 -3.49
CA MET A 290 5.44 -6.03 -2.68
C MET A 290 5.56 -5.39 -1.30
N SER A 291 6.72 -5.54 -0.64
CA SER A 291 7.03 -4.90 0.64
C SER A 291 6.97 -3.38 0.54
N LEU A 292 7.52 -2.81 -0.54
CA LEU A 292 7.46 -1.38 -0.78
C LEU A 292 6.03 -0.88 -0.96
N LEU A 293 5.28 -1.54 -1.83
CA LEU A 293 3.89 -1.15 -2.09
C LEU A 293 3.05 -1.27 -0.81
N THR A 294 3.36 -2.25 0.05
CA THR A 294 2.74 -2.42 1.36
C THR A 294 3.05 -1.25 2.28
N ALA A 295 4.33 -0.86 2.39
CA ALA A 295 4.73 0.31 3.17
C ALA A 295 4.03 1.59 2.70
N GLY A 296 3.83 1.73 1.39
CA GLY A 296 3.13 2.85 0.78
C GLY A 296 1.60 2.74 0.78
N SER A 297 1.02 1.63 1.25
CA SER A 297 -0.44 1.40 1.28
C SER A 297 -1.05 1.43 2.68
N ASN A 298 -0.20 1.44 3.71
CA ASN A 298 -0.66 1.45 5.09
C ASN A 298 -1.36 2.78 5.37
N THR A 299 -2.55 2.70 5.95
CA THR A 299 -3.40 3.86 6.22
C THR A 299 -3.95 3.81 7.63
N GLY A 300 -3.98 4.92 8.33
CA GLY A 300 -4.54 5.00 9.67
C GLY A 300 -4.78 6.44 10.09
N PHE A 301 -5.42 6.59 11.24
CA PHE A 301 -5.54 7.85 11.94
C PHE A 301 -5.31 7.63 13.43
N THR A 302 -4.67 8.59 14.08
CA THR A 302 -4.48 8.60 15.54
C THR A 302 -5.16 9.85 16.07
N PHE A 303 -6.05 9.69 17.04
CA PHE A 303 -6.75 10.79 17.72
C PHE A 303 -6.15 10.97 19.11
N LYS A 304 -5.40 12.04 19.32
CA LYS A 304 -5.00 12.51 20.65
C LYS A 304 -6.06 13.48 21.12
N LEU A 305 -6.51 13.33 22.36
CA LEU A 305 -7.43 14.26 22.99
C LEU A 305 -6.73 14.86 24.21
N ASP A 306 -6.65 16.18 24.26
CA ASP A 306 -6.16 16.95 25.40
C ASP A 306 -7.38 17.53 26.13
N PHE A 307 -7.85 16.83 27.16
CA PHE A 307 -8.90 17.33 28.05
C PHE A 307 -8.28 17.96 29.30
N SER A 308 -8.65 19.20 29.62
CA SER A 308 -8.34 19.78 30.93
C SER A 308 -9.42 19.48 32.00
N ALA A 309 -10.54 18.86 31.61
CA ALA A 309 -11.65 18.53 32.50
C ALA A 309 -11.28 17.34 33.42
N ARG A 310 -11.57 17.48 34.72
CA ARG A 310 -11.23 16.49 35.77
C ARG A 310 -11.80 15.09 35.53
N GLU A 311 -12.86 14.96 34.74
CA GLU A 311 -13.55 13.68 34.47
C GLU A 311 -12.84 12.81 33.42
N PHE A 312 -11.86 13.35 32.67
CA PHE A 312 -11.18 12.65 31.58
C PHE A 312 -9.67 12.47 31.81
N GLN A 313 -9.16 12.82 33.01
CA GLN A 313 -7.73 12.67 33.35
C GLN A 313 -7.24 11.22 33.40
N ASP A 314 -8.15 10.25 33.52
CA ASP A 314 -7.83 8.82 33.57
C ASP A 314 -7.75 8.16 32.18
N MET A 315 -8.07 8.87 31.09
CA MET A 315 -7.90 8.34 29.73
C MET A 315 -6.42 8.33 29.35
N THR A 316 -5.77 7.18 29.55
CA THR A 316 -4.33 7.02 29.31
C THR A 316 -3.99 6.61 27.88
N ASP A 317 -4.92 5.94 27.18
CA ASP A 317 -4.70 5.49 25.82
C ASP A 317 -5.35 6.40 24.76
N VAL A 318 -4.50 6.87 23.86
CA VAL A 318 -4.86 7.66 22.67
C VAL A 318 -5.67 6.79 21.70
N PRO A 319 -6.93 7.15 21.36
CA PRO A 319 -7.67 6.40 20.37
C PRO A 319 -6.95 6.38 19.01
N PHE A 320 -6.90 5.22 18.36
CA PHE A 320 -6.31 5.12 17.03
C PHE A 320 -7.05 4.08 16.20
N LEU A 321 -6.99 4.25 14.88
CA LEU A 321 -7.41 3.24 13.91
C LEU A 321 -6.31 3.11 12.86
N PHE A 322 -5.77 1.92 12.72
CA PHE A 322 -4.74 1.61 11.74
C PHE A 322 -5.17 0.40 10.91
N ILE A 323 -5.08 0.54 9.59
CA ILE A 323 -5.30 -0.53 8.62
C ILE A 323 -4.03 -0.67 7.79
N GLY A 324 -3.38 -1.83 7.88
CA GLY A 324 -2.17 -2.04 7.10
C GLY A 324 -1.62 -3.45 7.21
N SER A 325 -0.42 -3.62 6.67
CA SER A 325 0.34 -4.86 6.82
C SER A 325 1.78 -4.52 7.16
N SER A 326 2.45 -5.43 7.87
CA SER A 326 3.89 -5.29 8.12
C SER A 326 4.66 -5.53 6.82
N ALA A 327 5.29 -4.47 6.29
CA ALA A 327 6.11 -4.55 5.07
C ALA A 327 7.23 -5.60 5.17
N ILE A 328 7.83 -5.75 6.35
CA ILE A 328 8.88 -6.74 6.62
C ILE A 328 8.30 -8.16 6.57
N ALA A 329 7.16 -8.39 7.23
CA ALA A 329 6.50 -9.69 7.16
C ALA A 329 6.07 -10.03 5.73
N THR A 330 5.54 -9.05 4.99
CA THR A 330 5.19 -9.20 3.57
C THR A 330 6.41 -9.61 2.74
N PHE A 331 7.58 -9.02 2.98
CA PHE A 331 8.82 -9.39 2.28
C PHE A 331 9.11 -10.88 2.43
N PHE A 332 9.25 -11.38 3.66
CA PHE A 332 9.61 -12.79 3.89
C PHE A 332 8.54 -13.76 3.38
N LYS A 333 7.26 -13.47 3.62
CA LYS A 333 6.17 -14.32 3.15
C LYS A 333 6.08 -14.37 1.62
N CYS A 334 6.14 -13.22 0.96
CA CYS A 334 6.14 -13.15 -0.51
C CYS A 334 7.38 -13.82 -1.10
N PHE A 335 8.55 -13.66 -0.47
CA PHE A 335 9.81 -14.26 -0.94
C PHE A 335 9.70 -15.79 -0.96
N ILE A 336 9.32 -16.38 0.16
CA ILE A 336 9.18 -17.84 0.28
C ILE A 336 8.10 -18.34 -0.69
N PHE A 337 6.92 -17.71 -0.68
CA PHE A 337 5.77 -18.16 -1.46
C PHE A 337 6.01 -18.08 -2.97
N SER A 338 6.51 -16.94 -3.46
CA SER A 338 6.78 -16.75 -4.88
C SER A 338 7.93 -17.61 -5.39
N THR A 339 8.99 -17.79 -4.60
CA THR A 339 10.16 -18.61 -4.99
C THR A 339 9.78 -20.08 -5.11
N LEU A 340 9.09 -20.64 -4.11
CA LEU A 340 8.69 -22.05 -4.11
C LEU A 340 7.77 -22.38 -5.30
N LEU A 341 6.77 -21.53 -5.54
CA LEU A 341 5.83 -21.73 -6.64
C LEU A 341 6.48 -21.53 -8.00
N ALA A 342 7.42 -20.59 -8.14
CA ALA A 342 8.18 -20.44 -9.38
C ALA A 342 9.05 -21.67 -9.66
N ILE A 343 9.65 -22.28 -8.64
CA ILE A 343 10.39 -23.55 -8.78
C ILE A 343 9.43 -24.67 -9.22
N CYS A 344 8.26 -24.80 -8.60
CA CYS A 344 7.24 -25.79 -9.01
C CYS A 344 6.83 -25.61 -10.48
N GLY A 345 6.64 -24.36 -10.94
CA GLY A 345 6.31 -24.04 -12.33
C GLY A 345 7.41 -24.47 -13.31
N ALA A 346 8.68 -24.34 -12.92
CA ALA A 346 9.81 -24.80 -13.71
C ALA A 346 9.87 -26.33 -13.82
N TYR A 347 9.63 -27.05 -12.71
CA TYR A 347 9.54 -28.52 -12.73
C TYR A 347 8.39 -29.02 -13.60
N TRP A 348 7.25 -28.34 -13.58
CA TRP A 348 6.13 -28.68 -14.44
C TRP A 348 6.51 -28.55 -15.93
N LYS A 349 7.23 -27.49 -16.31
CA LYS A 349 7.72 -27.36 -17.69
C LYS A 349 8.69 -28.46 -18.07
N LYS A 350 9.62 -28.80 -17.18
CA LYS A 350 10.63 -29.86 -17.41
C LYS A 350 9.95 -31.20 -17.71
N ARG A 351 8.98 -31.61 -16.88
CA ARG A 351 8.20 -32.84 -17.06
C ARG A 351 7.34 -32.91 -18.33
N LYS A 352 7.05 -31.76 -18.95
CA LYS A 352 6.29 -31.70 -20.21
C LYS A 352 7.19 -31.77 -21.45
N ALA A 353 8.49 -31.56 -21.26
CA ALA A 353 9.49 -31.58 -22.33
C ALA A 353 10.26 -32.92 -22.37
N GLU A 354 10.29 -33.65 -21.25
CA GLU A 354 10.53 -35.10 -21.16
C GLU A 354 9.27 -35.85 -21.59
#